data_AF-A0A3P7IJ76-F1
#
_entry.id   AF-A0A3P7IJ76-F1
#
_cell.length_a   1.000
_cell.length_b   1.000
_cell.length_c   1.000
_cell.angle_alpha   90.00
_cell.angle_beta   90.00
_cell.angle_gamma   90.00
#
_symmetry.space_group_name_H-M   'P 1'
#
loop_
_entity.id
_entity.type
_entity.pdbx_description
1 polymer ?
#
loop_
_entity_poly.entity_id
_entity_poly.type
_entity_poly.pdbx_seq_one_letter_code
_entity_poly.pdbx_strand_id
1 'polypeptide(L)'
;MVTGYTSGYDTPILDQVANVSPQLLSFNNNQLTFRFSRPLGENGARKHKLEDCQNWSFVKEGDLSADEIAPHTTKPITVHVCPKECKTIVFRD
;
A
#
# COMPACT_ATOMS: atom_id res chain seq x y z
N MET A 1 8.07 6.54 -8.02
CA MET A 1 7.32 5.79 -6.99
C MET A 1 7.65 6.42 -5.65
N VAL A 2 6.63 6.76 -4.86
CA VAL A 2 6.79 7.36 -3.53
C VAL A 2 5.98 6.55 -2.54
N THR A 3 6.43 6.50 -1.29
CA THR A 3 5.61 6.04 -0.16
C THR A 3 5.27 7.23 0.71
N GLY A 4 4.28 7.06 1.57
CA GLY A 4 3.95 8.07 2.57
C GLY A 4 3.28 7.45 3.77
N TYR A 5 2.88 8.30 4.69
CA TYR A 5 2.16 7.90 5.88
C TYR A 5 1.25 8.99 6.39
N THR A 6 0.24 8.57 7.13
CA THR A 6 -0.63 9.46 7.88
C THR A 6 -0.73 8.94 9.31
N SER A 7 -0.95 9.83 10.27
CA SER A 7 -1.24 9.51 11.67
C SER A 7 -2.75 9.56 11.97
N GLY A 8 -3.59 9.84 10.96
CA GLY A 8 -5.03 10.00 11.13
C GLY A 8 -5.75 10.24 9.80
N TYR A 9 -6.82 11.04 9.83
CA TYR A 9 -7.59 11.44 8.66
C TYR A 9 -7.01 12.71 8.01
N ASP A 10 -5.72 12.66 7.67
CA ASP A 10 -5.01 13.77 7.05
C ASP A 10 -4.25 13.31 5.80
N THR A 11 -3.92 14.28 4.95
CA THR A 11 -3.08 14.09 3.76
C THR A 11 -1.79 13.35 4.15
N PRO A 12 -1.40 12.29 3.42
CA PRO A 12 -0.18 11.56 3.71
C PRO A 12 1.06 12.46 3.58
N ILE A 13 1.95 12.36 4.57
CA ILE A 13 3.29 12.90 4.50
C ILE A 13 4.11 11.95 3.63
N LEU A 14 4.64 12.47 2.51
CA LEU A 14 5.47 11.69 1.61
C LEU A 14 6.84 11.40 2.25
N ASP A 15 7.29 10.16 2.16
CA ASP A 15 8.63 9.78 2.55
C ASP A 15 9.64 10.35 1.53
N GLN A 16 10.79 10.87 2.01
CA GLN A 16 11.86 11.37 1.14
C GLN A 16 12.45 10.29 0.23
N VAL A 17 12.41 9.03 0.69
CA VAL A 17 12.87 7.85 -0.04
C VAL A 17 11.76 6.80 0.03
N ALA A 18 11.48 6.16 -1.09
CA ALA A 18 10.49 5.11 -1.16
C ALA A 18 10.87 3.92 -0.26
N ASN A 19 9.93 3.49 0.57
CA ASN A 19 10.10 2.38 1.53
C ASN A 19 9.77 1.00 0.93
N VAL A 20 9.68 0.92 -0.39
CA VAL A 20 9.30 -0.27 -1.16
C VAL A 20 10.10 -0.24 -2.46
N SER A 21 10.43 -1.42 -2.98
CA SER A 21 11.03 -1.55 -4.31
C SER A 21 9.98 -2.03 -5.30
N PRO A 22 9.73 -1.29 -6.40
CA PRO A 22 8.86 -1.76 -7.48
C PRO A 22 9.43 -3.04 -8.10
N GLN A 23 8.53 -3.93 -8.52
CA GLN A 23 8.85 -5.17 -9.22
C GLN A 23 8.08 -5.25 -10.56
N LEU A 24 6.86 -4.71 -10.61
CA LEU A 24 6.06 -4.63 -11.82
C LEU A 24 5.16 -3.40 -11.75
N LEU A 25 5.07 -2.66 -12.85
CA LEU A 25 4.09 -1.61 -13.07
C LEU A 25 3.60 -1.75 -14.52
N SER A 26 2.34 -2.12 -14.69
CA SER A 26 1.73 -2.30 -16.01
C SER A 26 0.33 -1.72 -16.00
N PHE A 27 -0.04 -1.06 -17.10
CA PHE A 27 -1.39 -0.56 -17.31
C PHE A 27 -1.87 -1.07 -18.67
N ASN A 28 -2.89 -1.93 -18.68
CA ASN A 28 -3.46 -2.51 -19.88
C ASN A 28 -4.97 -2.72 -19.68
N ASN A 29 -5.78 -2.51 -20.71
CA ASN A 29 -7.25 -2.67 -20.67
C ASN A 29 -7.89 -1.95 -19.48
N ASN A 30 -7.42 -0.74 -19.17
CA ASN A 30 -7.88 0.07 -18.03
C ASN A 30 -7.63 -0.58 -16.64
N GLN A 31 -6.73 -1.56 -16.56
CA GLN A 31 -6.33 -2.21 -15.31
C GLN A 31 -4.88 -1.86 -14.98
N LEU A 32 -4.67 -1.26 -13.80
CA LEU A 32 -3.35 -1.03 -13.23
C LEU A 32 -2.91 -2.24 -12.43
N THR A 33 -1.85 -2.91 -12.89
CA THR A 33 -1.18 -3.97 -12.13
C THR A 33 0.09 -3.42 -11.51
N PHE A 34 0.18 -3.50 -10.19
CA PHE A 34 1.33 -3.03 -9.43
C PHE A 34 1.85 -4.10 -8.48
N ARG A 35 3.15 -4.39 -8.56
CA ARG A 35 3.85 -5.31 -7.66
C ARG A 35 5.05 -4.61 -7.08
N PHE A 36 5.23 -4.77 -5.78
CA PHE A 36 6.38 -4.25 -5.05
C PHE A 36 6.87 -5.23 -4.00
N SER A 37 8.03 -4.94 -3.42
CA SER A 37 8.66 -5.73 -2.36
C SER A 37 9.16 -4.79 -1.26
N ARG A 38 9.19 -5.25 0.00
CA ARG A 38 9.88 -4.56 1.09
C ARG A 38 10.44 -5.55 2.11
N PRO A 39 11.49 -5.17 2.87
CA PRO A 39 12.01 -6.00 3.95
C PRO A 39 10.98 -6.21 5.07
N LEU A 40 11.06 -7.37 5.74
CA LEU A 40 10.23 -7.65 6.92
C LEU A 40 10.68 -6.86 8.16
N GLY A 41 11.98 -6.61 8.31
CA GLY A 41 12.54 -5.88 9.45
C GLY A 41 12.26 -4.37 9.42
N GLU A 42 13.00 -3.62 10.24
CA GLU A 42 12.93 -2.15 10.28
C GLU A 42 13.21 -1.56 8.89
N ASN A 43 12.32 -0.67 8.44
CA ASN A 43 12.47 -0.04 7.14
C ASN A 43 11.96 1.40 7.15
N GLY A 44 12.68 2.27 6.44
CA GLY A 44 12.40 3.71 6.36
C GLY A 44 12.75 4.50 7.60
N ALA A 45 12.59 5.82 7.52
CA ALA A 45 12.89 6.76 8.61
C ALA A 45 12.10 6.47 9.90
N ARG A 46 10.89 5.89 9.75
CA ARG A 46 10.00 5.51 10.85
C ARG A 46 10.30 4.13 11.44
N LYS A 47 11.28 3.39 10.88
CA LYS A 47 11.68 2.05 11.33
C LYS A 47 10.50 1.07 11.48
N HIS A 48 9.52 1.18 10.59
CA HIS A 48 8.33 0.33 10.65
C HIS A 48 8.70 -1.12 10.36
N LYS A 49 8.20 -2.06 11.18
CA LYS A 49 8.46 -3.51 11.07
C LYS A 49 7.23 -4.24 10.53
N LEU A 50 7.46 -5.29 9.74
CA LEU A 50 6.45 -6.23 9.25
C LEU A 50 6.62 -7.64 9.84
N GLU A 51 7.50 -7.80 10.83
CA GLU A 51 7.74 -9.10 11.46
C GLU A 51 6.51 -9.60 12.22
N ASP A 52 5.73 -8.67 12.79
CA ASP A 52 4.51 -8.94 13.52
C ASP A 52 3.26 -8.86 12.62
N CYS A 53 2.21 -9.56 13.05
CA CYS A 53 0.91 -9.49 12.42
C CYS A 53 0.27 -8.11 12.59
N GLN A 54 -0.37 -7.62 11.54
CA GLN A 54 -0.93 -6.28 11.49
C GLN A 54 -2.10 -6.21 10.52
N ASN A 55 -2.95 -5.20 10.70
CA ASN A 55 -4.09 -4.99 9.83
C ASN A 55 -3.68 -4.20 8.59
N TRP A 56 -3.95 -4.75 7.40
CA TRP A 56 -3.74 -4.08 6.13
C TRP A 56 -5.08 -3.65 5.56
N SER A 57 -5.18 -2.37 5.22
CA SER A 57 -6.38 -1.78 4.64
C SER A 57 -6.18 -1.53 3.16
N PHE A 58 -7.11 -2.02 2.35
CA PHE A 58 -7.09 -1.94 0.90
C PHE A 58 -8.25 -1.08 0.41
N VAL A 59 -7.93 -0.13 -0.46
CA VAL A 59 -8.90 0.66 -1.23
C VAL A 59 -8.80 0.15 -2.66
N LYS A 60 -9.87 -0.50 -3.14
CA LYS A 60 -9.89 -1.16 -4.44
C LYS A 60 -10.02 -0.17 -5.60
N GLU A 61 -10.77 0.90 -5.38
CA GLU A 61 -11.13 1.87 -6.40
C GLU A 61 -11.20 3.28 -5.79
N GLY A 62 -10.95 4.26 -6.64
CA GLY A 62 -11.09 5.67 -6.34
C GLY A 62 -11.20 6.44 -7.65
N ASP A 63 -11.99 7.50 -7.66
CA ASP A 63 -12.16 8.31 -8.86
C ASP A 63 -10.85 9.02 -9.21
N LEU A 64 -10.56 9.11 -10.50
CA LEU A 64 -9.50 9.97 -11.03
C LEU A 64 -10.19 11.21 -11.60
N SER A 65 -10.00 12.37 -10.96
CA SER A 65 -10.56 13.64 -11.41
C SER A 65 -9.43 14.62 -11.71
N ALA A 66 -9.36 15.13 -12.94
CA ALA A 66 -8.38 16.15 -13.34
C ALA A 66 -6.92 15.78 -12.96
N ASP A 67 -6.50 14.56 -13.29
CA ASP A 67 -5.17 14.00 -13.02
C ASP A 67 -4.83 13.80 -11.52
N GLU A 68 -5.79 14.00 -10.63
CA GLU A 68 -5.66 13.74 -9.20
C GLU A 68 -6.50 12.53 -8.75
N ILE A 69 -5.98 11.79 -7.77
CA ILE A 69 -6.71 10.69 -7.12
C ILE A 69 -7.69 11.33 -6.12
N ALA A 70 -8.99 11.18 -6.38
CA ALA A 70 -10.04 11.65 -5.48
C ALA A 70 -10.05 10.84 -4.16
N PRO A 71 -10.53 11.43 -3.06
CA PRO A 71 -10.69 10.70 -1.81
C PRO A 71 -11.64 9.50 -1.98
N HIS A 72 -11.28 8.37 -1.39
CA HIS A 72 -12.17 7.21 -1.39
C HIS A 72 -13.41 7.51 -0.51
N THR A 73 -14.60 7.20 -1.02
CA THR A 73 -15.87 7.42 -0.31
C THR A 73 -16.34 6.18 0.46
N THR A 74 -15.75 5.02 0.17
CA THR A 74 -16.07 3.74 0.81
C THR A 74 -15.05 3.40 1.89
N LYS A 75 -15.48 2.61 2.89
CA LYS A 75 -14.61 2.13 3.95
C LYS A 75 -13.60 1.13 3.36
N PRO A 76 -12.28 1.29 3.62
CA PRO A 76 -11.28 0.34 3.18
C PRO A 76 -11.53 -1.08 3.71
N ILE A 77 -11.31 -2.09 2.86
CA ILE A 77 -11.36 -3.49 3.27
C ILE A 77 -10.13 -3.76 4.14
N THR A 78 -10.35 -4.23 5.37
CA THR A 78 -9.25 -4.49 6.30
C THR A 78 -9.08 -5.99 6.50
N VAL A 79 -7.86 -6.49 6.32
CA VAL A 79 -7.49 -7.89 6.52
C VAL A 79 -6.36 -7.98 7.53
N HIS A 80 -6.40 -9.00 8.39
CA HIS A 80 -5.33 -9.29 9.32
C HIS A 80 -4.25 -10.12 8.63
N VAL A 81 -3.02 -9.60 8.60
CA VAL A 81 -1.92 -10.19 7.84
C VAL A 81 -0.74 -10.43 8.75
N CYS A 82 -0.18 -11.63 8.69
CA CYS A 82 1.10 -11.99 9.31
C CYS A 82 2.15 -12.14 8.20
N PRO A 83 2.92 -11.09 7.85
CA PRO A 83 3.76 -11.11 6.65
C PRO A 83 4.86 -12.19 6.72
N LYS A 84 5.35 -12.49 7.92
CA LYS A 84 6.32 -13.56 8.17
C LYS A 84 5.77 -14.97 7.89
N GLU A 85 4.45 -15.13 7.99
CA GLU A 85 3.76 -16.40 7.80
C GLU A 85 3.03 -16.49 6.46
N CYS A 86 3.07 -15.42 5.65
CA CYS A 86 2.41 -15.36 4.35
C CYS A 86 3.00 -16.37 3.37
N LYS A 87 2.34 -17.52 3.24
CA LYS A 87 2.63 -18.56 2.24
C LYS A 87 1.67 -18.52 1.04
N THR A 88 0.66 -17.65 1.09
CA THR A 88 -0.45 -17.62 0.13
C THR A 88 -0.86 -16.19 -0.23
N ILE A 89 -1.68 -16.05 -1.27
CA ILE A 89 -2.22 -14.76 -1.71
C ILE A 89 -3.23 -14.25 -0.66
N VAL A 90 -2.98 -13.05 -0.13
CA VAL A 90 -3.75 -12.44 0.97
C VAL A 90 -5.04 -11.76 0.48
N PHE A 91 -5.05 -11.30 -0.77
CA PHE A 91 -6.22 -10.66 -1.38
C PHE A 91 -6.28 -11.05 -2.87
N ARG A 92 -7.44 -11.56 -3.29
CA ARG A 92 -7.76 -11.93 -4.67
C ARG A 92 -9.17 -11.43 -4.96
N ASP A 93 -9.33 -10.70 -6.06
CA ASP A 93 -10.63 -10.30 -6.60
C ASP A 93 -11.42 -11.50 -7.15
#